data_AF-A0A4S1ZE18-F1
#
_entry.id   AF-A0A4S1ZE18-F1
#
_cell.length_a   1.000
_cell.length_b   1.000
_cell.length_c   1.000
_cell.angle_alpha   90.00
_cell.angle_beta   90.00
_cell.angle_gamma   90.00
#
_symmetry.space_group_name_H-M   'P 1'
#
loop_
_entity.id
_entity.type
_entity.pdbx_description
1 polymer ?
#
loop_
_entity_poly.entity_id
_entity_poly.type
_entity_poly.pdbx_seq_one_letter_code
_entity_poly.pdbx_strand_id
1 'polypeptide(L)'
;MRQAINLLKQHKLFSGINILGTALTIAMTMTIFIILYVKFGHIYPEQNRDRMLVVGPIKSYPKGKPENYHIPIGHSVLFANEYLAKLPHVEAIATAISDYGKQGVFISKDRKAEAVVTATNEGFWRVFGFNFIAGHPYSRKDVASHAKVAVVCRSLAQEFWATTDAVGRTLTVRDSVEVKIIGVVDDCSLAATSCYSQIWIPIQGSDTVLPSFWTSNLYGGCASYLLCDNKKNIPLIQQEAENIMKRISNADKEDEYSLMGQPDTFVKSALRTEFTKDYDEKASIRGFLYILLAVLIIPSLNLSGMISSRMNSRLPELGIRKAYGASNRQLLFQMMNENLLLTAAGSLIGLYPTKE
;
A
#
# COMPACT_ATOMS: atom_id res chain seq x y z
N MET A 1 -32.64 26.34 19.18
CA MET A 1 -31.75 26.97 18.16
C MET A 1 -31.42 28.43 18.42
N ARG A 2 -32.40 29.35 18.54
CA ARG A 2 -32.11 30.80 18.74
C ARG A 2 -31.23 31.12 19.97
N GLN A 3 -31.42 30.43 21.10
CA GLN A 3 -30.58 30.58 22.29
C GLN A 3 -29.13 30.12 22.09
N ALA A 4 -28.91 28.99 21.40
CA ALA A 4 -27.57 28.50 21.09
C ALA A 4 -26.81 29.46 20.16
N ILE A 5 -27.51 30.03 19.17
CA ILE A 5 -26.96 31.04 18.26
C ILE A 5 -26.60 32.33 19.01
N ASN A 6 -27.40 32.74 20.00
CA ASN A 6 -27.10 33.91 20.82
C ASN A 6 -25.90 33.69 21.76
N LEU A 7 -25.75 32.50 22.33
CA LEU A 7 -24.56 32.12 23.13
C LEU A 7 -23.27 32.13 22.30
N LEU A 8 -23.31 31.60 21.06
CA LEU A 8 -22.19 31.67 20.12
C LEU A 8 -21.82 33.12 19.76
N LYS A 9 -22.82 34.01 19.66
CA LYS A 9 -22.60 35.44 19.38
C LYS A 9 -22.05 36.22 20.57
N GLN A 10 -22.29 35.78 21.81
CA GLN A 10 -21.79 36.44 23.02
C GLN A 10 -20.32 36.07 23.31
N HIS A 11 -19.89 34.83 23.05
CA HIS A 11 -18.52 34.37 23.32
C HIS A 11 -17.75 34.01 22.03
N LYS A 12 -17.69 34.95 21.08
CA LYS A 12 -17.18 34.73 19.71
C LYS A 12 -15.77 34.13 19.63
N LEU A 13 -14.83 34.63 20.43
CA LEU A 13 -13.44 34.13 20.44
C LEU A 13 -13.38 32.68 20.94
N PHE A 14 -14.09 32.41 22.04
CA PHE A 14 -14.08 31.11 22.70
C PHE A 14 -14.78 30.03 21.85
N SER A 15 -15.94 30.37 21.27
CA SER A 15 -16.64 29.51 20.33
C SER A 15 -15.83 29.28 19.04
N GLY A 16 -15.15 30.31 18.54
CA GLY A 16 -14.26 30.19 17.37
C GLY A 16 -13.11 29.21 17.60
N ILE A 17 -12.41 29.31 18.73
CA ILE A 17 -11.28 28.42 19.08
C ILE A 17 -11.75 26.96 19.19
N ASN A 18 -12.87 26.68 19.84
CA ASN A 18 -13.38 25.30 19.97
C ASN A 18 -13.85 24.72 18.64
N ILE A 19 -14.50 25.52 17.79
CA ILE A 19 -14.96 25.06 16.47
C ILE A 19 -13.75 24.77 15.58
N LEU A 20 -12.74 25.65 15.58
CA LEU A 20 -11.51 25.41 14.82
C LEU A 20 -10.72 24.20 15.36
N GLY A 21 -10.61 24.06 16.68
CA GLY A 21 -9.93 22.92 17.31
C GLY A 21 -10.61 21.58 17.01
N THR A 22 -11.93 21.53 17.05
CA THR A 22 -12.71 20.33 16.67
C THR A 22 -12.61 20.05 15.18
N ALA A 23 -12.74 21.05 14.32
CA ALA A 23 -12.60 20.89 12.87
C ALA A 23 -11.20 20.37 12.48
N LEU A 24 -10.14 20.95 13.05
CA LEU A 24 -8.76 20.50 12.81
C LEU A 24 -8.55 19.07 13.29
N THR A 25 -9.06 18.72 14.47
CA THR A 25 -9.00 17.36 15.00
C THR A 25 -9.65 16.37 14.04
N ILE A 26 -10.88 16.64 13.58
CA ILE A 26 -11.60 15.78 12.66
C ILE A 26 -10.84 15.65 11.33
N ALA A 27 -10.36 16.75 10.77
CA ALA A 27 -9.59 16.75 9.52
C ALA A 27 -8.31 15.92 9.64
N MET A 28 -7.55 16.06 10.72
CA MET A 28 -6.32 15.29 10.96
C MET A 28 -6.62 13.80 11.14
N THR A 29 -7.61 13.44 11.97
CA THR A 29 -8.01 12.04 12.17
C THR A 29 -8.50 11.40 10.87
N MET A 30 -9.31 12.11 10.08
CA MET A 30 -9.78 11.63 8.77
C MET A 30 -8.64 11.46 7.77
N THR A 31 -7.71 12.42 7.71
CA THR A 31 -6.53 12.33 6.83
C THR A 31 -5.72 11.06 7.13
N ILE A 32 -5.46 10.79 8.41
CA ILE A 32 -4.71 9.62 8.83
C ILE A 32 -5.49 8.33 8.53
N PHE A 33 -6.80 8.33 8.77
CA PHE A 33 -7.64 7.19 8.41
C PHE A 33 -7.62 6.90 6.90
N ILE A 34 -7.70 7.93 6.05
CA ILE A 34 -7.59 7.80 4.60
C ILE A 34 -6.22 7.24 4.21
N ILE A 35 -5.13 7.72 4.80
CA ILE A 35 -3.77 7.20 4.53
C ILE A 35 -3.69 5.70 4.89
N LEU A 36 -4.23 5.31 6.04
CA LEU A 36 -4.27 3.90 6.47
C LEU A 36 -5.16 3.07 5.54
N TYR A 37 -6.30 3.60 5.12
CA TYR A 37 -7.20 2.94 4.18
C TYR A 37 -6.54 2.74 2.81
N VAL A 38 -5.86 3.75 2.29
CA VAL A 38 -5.12 3.64 1.02
C VAL A 38 -3.95 2.66 1.13
N LYS A 39 -3.26 2.61 2.29
CA LYS A 39 -2.14 1.68 2.51
C LYS A 39 -2.57 0.22 2.69
N PHE A 40 -3.71 -0.06 3.31
CA PHE A 40 -4.07 -1.43 3.71
C PHE A 40 -5.39 -1.94 3.14
N GLY A 41 -6.32 -1.04 2.80
CA GLY A 41 -7.62 -1.37 2.23
C GLY A 41 -7.52 -1.83 0.78
N HIS A 42 -8.60 -2.40 0.27
CA HIS A 42 -8.69 -2.77 -1.14
C HIS A 42 -8.89 -1.52 -1.99
N ILE A 43 -7.95 -1.24 -2.87
CA ILE A 43 -8.02 -0.10 -3.80
C ILE A 43 -7.81 -0.60 -5.21
N TYR A 44 -8.39 0.08 -6.19
CA TYR A 44 -8.10 -0.21 -7.59
C TYR A 44 -6.59 0.01 -7.90
N PRO A 45 -5.91 -0.90 -8.63
CA PRO A 45 -6.34 -2.22 -9.13
C PRO A 45 -5.98 -3.40 -8.19
N GLU A 46 -5.44 -3.10 -7.00
CA GLU A 46 -5.07 -4.05 -5.95
C GLU A 46 -6.28 -4.53 -5.12
N GLN A 47 -7.29 -5.10 -5.79
CA GLN A 47 -8.55 -5.50 -5.15
C GLN A 47 -8.43 -6.76 -4.28
N ASN A 48 -7.35 -7.54 -4.42
CA ASN A 48 -7.17 -8.85 -3.75
C ASN A 48 -6.09 -8.85 -2.64
N ARG A 49 -5.81 -7.70 -2.02
CA ARG A 49 -4.72 -7.53 -1.03
C ARG A 49 -4.77 -8.51 0.15
N ASP A 50 -5.94 -9.02 0.53
CA ASP A 50 -6.13 -9.91 1.67
C ASP A 50 -5.69 -11.37 1.41
N ARG A 51 -5.63 -11.77 0.13
CA ARG A 51 -5.14 -13.08 -0.33
C ARG A 51 -3.90 -12.99 -1.23
N MET A 52 -3.29 -11.81 -1.29
CA MET A 52 -2.07 -11.56 -2.05
C MET A 52 -0.83 -11.71 -1.15
N LEU A 53 0.14 -12.48 -1.64
CA LEU A 53 1.46 -12.60 -1.05
C LEU A 53 2.50 -11.88 -1.92
N VAL A 54 3.49 -11.27 -1.30
CA VAL A 54 4.54 -10.51 -1.96
C VAL A 54 5.89 -11.16 -1.69
N VAL A 55 6.66 -11.36 -2.75
CA VAL A 55 8.06 -11.78 -2.70
C VAL A 55 8.89 -10.66 -3.31
N GLY A 56 9.71 -10.01 -2.50
CA GLY A 56 10.64 -8.96 -2.91
C GLY A 56 12.07 -9.49 -3.03
N PRO A 57 13.07 -8.70 -2.58
CA PRO A 57 14.47 -9.11 -2.46
C PRO A 57 14.66 -10.43 -1.72
N ILE A 58 15.63 -11.22 -2.19
CA ILE A 58 16.09 -12.46 -1.56
C ILE A 58 17.54 -12.29 -1.13
N LYS A 59 17.96 -12.87 -0.02
CA LYS A 59 19.34 -12.74 0.48
C LYS A 59 20.19 -13.89 -0.04
N SER A 60 21.43 -13.63 -0.43
CA SER A 60 22.45 -14.66 -0.67
C SER A 60 23.74 -14.35 0.09
N TYR A 61 24.49 -15.38 0.49
CA TYR A 61 25.80 -15.23 1.12
C TYR A 61 26.66 -16.49 0.95
N PRO A 62 27.99 -16.36 0.90
CA PRO A 62 28.88 -17.51 0.84
C PRO A 62 28.70 -18.41 2.06
N LYS A 63 28.69 -19.72 1.86
CA LYS A 63 28.55 -20.69 2.94
C LYS A 63 29.63 -20.51 4.00
N GLY A 64 29.20 -20.46 5.26
CA GLY A 64 30.07 -20.24 6.41
C GLY A 64 30.49 -18.78 6.65
N LYS A 65 30.02 -17.82 5.84
CA LYS A 65 30.29 -16.38 6.00
C LYS A 65 29.01 -15.54 5.89
N PRO A 66 28.03 -15.72 6.80
CA PRO A 66 26.73 -15.04 6.74
C PRO A 66 26.83 -13.50 6.84
N GLU A 67 27.95 -12.98 7.33
CA GLU A 67 28.27 -11.55 7.36
C GLU A 67 28.53 -10.94 5.98
N ASN A 68 28.96 -11.75 5.01
CA ASN A 68 29.27 -11.30 3.64
C ASN A 68 28.07 -11.49 2.72
N TYR A 69 26.92 -10.96 3.14
CA TYR A 69 25.68 -11.13 2.39
C TYR A 69 25.49 -10.09 1.29
N HIS A 70 24.88 -10.53 0.21
CA HIS A 70 24.37 -9.69 -0.87
C HIS A 70 22.84 -9.65 -0.83
N ILE A 71 22.28 -8.46 -1.02
CA ILE A 71 20.84 -8.27 -1.20
C ILE A 71 20.65 -7.58 -2.56
N PRO A 72 20.19 -8.31 -3.58
CA PRO A 72 19.77 -7.75 -4.85
C PRO A 72 18.48 -6.92 -4.66
N ILE A 73 18.16 -6.10 -5.66
CA ILE A 73 16.93 -5.30 -5.67
C ILE A 73 15.66 -6.18 -5.76
N GLY A 74 15.80 -7.46 -6.16
CA GLY A 74 14.72 -8.44 -6.24
C GLY A 74 15.23 -9.86 -6.51
N HIS A 75 14.32 -10.79 -6.78
CA HIS A 75 14.68 -12.10 -7.34
C HIS A 75 14.64 -12.06 -8.87
N SER A 76 15.01 -13.14 -9.54
CA SER A 76 14.99 -13.21 -11.00
C SER A 76 13.67 -13.72 -11.57
N VAL A 77 13.46 -13.49 -12.87
CA VAL A 77 12.33 -14.05 -13.63
C VAL A 77 12.38 -15.58 -13.63
N LEU A 78 13.58 -16.16 -13.70
CA LEU A 78 13.79 -17.60 -13.58
C LEU A 78 13.25 -18.11 -12.24
N PHE A 79 13.61 -17.46 -11.13
CA PHE A 79 13.17 -17.88 -9.81
C PHE A 79 11.63 -17.84 -9.69
N ALA A 80 11.01 -16.78 -10.21
CA ALA A 80 9.57 -16.65 -10.23
C ALA A 80 8.89 -17.77 -11.03
N ASN A 81 9.37 -18.06 -12.24
CA ASN A 81 8.75 -19.05 -13.13
C ASN A 81 9.01 -20.50 -12.70
N GLU A 82 10.22 -20.82 -12.25
CA GLU A 82 10.61 -22.20 -11.94
C GLU A 82 10.15 -22.64 -10.55
N TYR A 83 10.06 -21.72 -9.60
CA TYR A 83 9.76 -22.03 -8.20
C TYR A 83 8.45 -21.42 -7.72
N LEU A 84 8.28 -20.09 -7.81
CA LEU A 84 7.10 -19.44 -7.22
C LEU A 84 5.81 -19.76 -7.99
N ALA A 85 5.85 -19.81 -9.31
CA ALA A 85 4.70 -20.11 -10.16
C ALA A 85 4.18 -21.55 -9.99
N LYS A 86 5.01 -22.45 -9.46
CA LYS A 86 4.69 -23.88 -9.24
C LYS A 86 4.30 -24.18 -7.79
N LEU A 87 4.26 -23.16 -6.92
CA LEU A 87 3.78 -23.33 -5.54
C LEU A 87 2.32 -23.82 -5.55
N PRO A 88 1.97 -24.79 -4.69
CA PRO A 88 0.58 -25.23 -4.55
C PRO A 88 -0.27 -24.06 -4.02
N HIS A 89 -1.58 -24.07 -4.33
CA HIS A 89 -2.54 -23.06 -3.87
C HIS A 89 -2.33 -21.63 -4.41
N VAL A 90 -1.41 -21.44 -5.36
CA VAL A 90 -1.25 -20.19 -6.12
C VAL A 90 -2.12 -20.24 -7.37
N GLU A 91 -3.09 -19.33 -7.45
CA GLU A 91 -4.03 -19.22 -8.59
C GLU A 91 -3.40 -18.48 -9.78
N ALA A 92 -2.63 -17.43 -9.47
CA ALA A 92 -1.92 -16.60 -10.44
C ALA A 92 -0.68 -15.97 -9.81
N ILE A 93 0.34 -15.75 -10.63
CA ILE A 93 1.56 -15.04 -10.26
C ILE A 93 1.73 -13.84 -11.19
N ALA A 94 1.98 -12.68 -10.60
CA ALA A 94 2.42 -11.49 -11.29
C ALA A 94 3.89 -11.27 -10.98
N THR A 95 4.73 -11.18 -12.00
CA THR A 95 6.14 -10.80 -11.85
C THR A 95 6.32 -9.46 -12.52
N ALA A 96 6.94 -8.53 -11.81
CA ALA A 96 7.16 -7.16 -12.28
C ALA A 96 8.62 -6.76 -12.09
N ILE A 97 9.20 -6.16 -13.14
CA ILE A 97 10.48 -5.46 -13.08
C ILE A 97 10.18 -3.99 -13.33
N SER A 98 10.35 -3.19 -12.29
CA SER A 98 10.21 -1.73 -12.37
C SER A 98 11.60 -1.11 -12.53
N ASP A 99 11.78 -0.27 -13.54
CA ASP A 99 13.00 0.54 -13.63
C ASP A 99 12.88 1.72 -12.66
N TYR A 100 13.33 1.53 -11.43
CA TYR A 100 13.42 2.59 -10.43
C TYR A 100 14.54 3.61 -10.74
N GLY A 101 15.42 3.34 -11.70
CA GLY A 101 16.65 4.10 -11.94
C GLY A 101 16.58 5.12 -13.07
N LYS A 102 15.66 4.97 -14.03
CA LYS A 102 15.48 5.93 -15.13
C LYS A 102 14.00 6.12 -15.43
N GLN A 103 13.45 7.28 -15.02
CA GLN A 103 12.33 7.90 -15.73
C GLN A 103 12.82 8.13 -17.17
N GLY A 104 12.60 7.13 -18.04
CA GLY A 104 13.03 7.22 -19.42
C GLY A 104 12.25 8.34 -20.10
N VAL A 105 12.91 9.10 -20.94
CA VAL A 105 12.22 9.98 -21.89
C VAL A 105 11.66 9.07 -22.99
N PHE A 106 10.36 9.19 -23.27
CA PHE A 106 9.64 8.36 -24.24
C PHE A 106 9.08 9.22 -25.35
N ILE A 107 9.20 8.72 -26.58
CA ILE A 107 8.84 9.45 -27.78
C ILE A 107 7.64 8.79 -28.44
N SER A 108 6.53 9.52 -28.53
CA SER A 108 5.49 9.20 -29.52
C SER A 108 5.62 10.19 -30.67
N LYS A 109 6.10 9.67 -31.80
CA LYS A 109 6.28 10.29 -33.12
C LYS A 109 7.01 11.65 -33.21
N ASP A 110 6.85 12.58 -32.28
CA ASP A 110 7.57 13.86 -32.18
C ASP A 110 7.57 14.48 -30.75
N ARG A 111 6.92 13.85 -29.77
CA ARG A 111 6.78 14.38 -28.40
C ARG A 111 7.52 13.51 -27.40
N LYS A 112 8.41 14.15 -26.62
CA LYS A 112 9.14 13.56 -25.49
C LYS A 112 8.34 13.72 -24.20
N ALA A 113 8.05 12.63 -23.48
CA ALA A 113 7.52 12.69 -22.12
C ALA A 113 8.16 11.61 -21.25
N GLU A 114 8.34 11.89 -19.97
CA GLU A 114 8.81 10.90 -19.01
C GLU A 114 7.64 10.08 -18.50
N ALA A 115 7.82 8.76 -18.48
CA ALA A 115 6.79 7.83 -18.01
C ALA A 115 7.41 6.70 -17.18
N VAL A 116 6.63 6.12 -16.27
CA VAL A 116 7.05 4.90 -15.58
C VAL A 116 6.73 3.71 -16.47
N VAL A 117 7.74 2.86 -16.71
CA VAL A 117 7.62 1.61 -17.47
C VAL A 117 7.89 0.43 -16.56
N THR A 118 6.98 -0.53 -16.58
CA THR A 118 7.12 -1.78 -15.84
C THR A 118 7.04 -2.95 -16.80
N ALA A 119 8.04 -3.83 -16.76
CA ALA A 119 7.98 -5.08 -17.50
C ALA A 119 7.27 -6.13 -16.66
N THR A 120 6.23 -6.78 -17.19
CA THR A 120 5.46 -7.78 -16.43
C THR A 120 5.10 -9.02 -17.25
N ASN A 121 4.76 -10.10 -16.56
CA ASN A 121 4.23 -11.31 -17.21
C ASN A 121 2.71 -11.18 -17.47
N GLU A 122 2.13 -12.15 -18.18
CA GLU A 122 0.70 -12.19 -18.47
C GLU A 122 -0.16 -12.33 -17.21
N GLY A 123 0.37 -13.00 -16.17
CA GLY A 123 -0.33 -13.20 -14.90
C GLY A 123 -0.55 -11.91 -14.11
N PHE A 124 0.18 -10.84 -14.44
CA PHE A 124 0.00 -9.50 -13.88
C PHE A 124 -1.45 -9.01 -13.94
N TRP A 125 -2.09 -9.20 -15.09
CA TRP A 125 -3.47 -8.77 -15.34
C TRP A 125 -4.52 -9.64 -14.62
N ARG A 126 -4.12 -10.80 -14.11
CA ARG A 126 -4.98 -11.69 -13.31
C ARG A 126 -4.86 -11.39 -11.82
N VAL A 127 -3.66 -11.05 -11.35
CA VAL A 127 -3.41 -10.69 -9.94
C VAL A 127 -3.99 -9.32 -9.63
N PHE A 128 -3.75 -8.35 -10.51
CA PHE A 128 -4.25 -6.98 -10.39
C PHE A 128 -5.48 -6.78 -11.28
N GLY A 129 -6.59 -6.37 -10.69
CA GLY A 129 -7.87 -6.19 -11.36
C GLY A 129 -7.94 -4.88 -12.13
N PHE A 130 -7.11 -4.75 -13.16
CA PHE A 130 -7.11 -3.59 -14.06
C PHE A 130 -8.37 -3.56 -14.93
N ASN A 131 -8.93 -2.36 -15.12
CA ASN A 131 -10.05 -2.14 -16.02
C ASN A 131 -9.53 -1.68 -17.38
N PHE A 132 -9.77 -2.48 -18.42
CA PHE A 132 -9.40 -2.14 -19.79
C PHE A 132 -10.50 -1.31 -20.45
N ILE A 133 -10.20 -0.05 -20.74
CA ILE A 133 -11.13 0.86 -21.44
C ILE A 133 -11.07 0.72 -22.96
N ALA A 134 -9.96 0.21 -23.48
CA ALA A 134 -9.80 -0.14 -24.88
C ALA A 134 -8.83 -1.33 -25.02
N GLY A 135 -9.05 -2.19 -26.01
CA GLY A 135 -8.16 -3.32 -26.31
C GLY A 135 -8.18 -4.42 -25.23
N HIS A 136 -7.04 -5.07 -25.03
CA HIS A 136 -6.93 -6.25 -24.15
C HIS A 136 -5.53 -6.37 -23.52
N PRO A 137 -5.37 -7.16 -22.43
CA PRO A 137 -4.05 -7.51 -21.91
C PRO A 137 -3.25 -8.32 -22.92
N TYR A 138 -1.92 -8.31 -22.83
CA TYR A 138 -1.09 -9.28 -23.55
C TYR A 138 -1.24 -10.67 -22.95
N SER A 139 -1.24 -11.67 -23.83
CA SER A 139 -1.38 -13.08 -23.50
C SER A 139 -0.03 -13.72 -23.20
N ARG A 140 -0.07 -14.95 -22.64
CA ARG A 140 1.13 -15.79 -22.49
C ARG A 140 1.88 -16.01 -23.81
N LYS A 141 1.15 -16.06 -24.94
CA LYS A 141 1.74 -16.22 -26.26
C LYS A 141 2.53 -14.97 -26.67
N ASP A 142 1.99 -13.79 -26.40
CA ASP A 142 2.66 -12.52 -26.70
C ASP A 142 3.98 -12.43 -25.93
N VAL A 143 3.94 -12.75 -24.63
CA VAL A 143 5.11 -12.81 -23.75
C VAL A 143 6.13 -13.83 -24.26
N ALA A 144 5.71 -15.07 -24.58
CA ALA A 144 6.62 -16.11 -25.08
C ALA A 144 7.22 -15.76 -26.46
N SER A 145 6.48 -15.08 -27.32
CA SER A 145 6.93 -14.67 -28.66
C SER A 145 7.75 -13.38 -28.68
N HIS A 146 8.04 -12.79 -27.52
CA HIS A 146 8.76 -11.52 -27.42
C HIS A 146 8.07 -10.40 -28.21
N ALA A 147 6.72 -10.39 -28.17
CA ALA A 147 5.93 -9.45 -28.93
C ALA A 147 6.23 -8.01 -28.46
N LYS A 148 6.52 -7.12 -29.42
CA LYS A 148 6.72 -5.69 -29.16
C LYS A 148 5.39 -4.98 -28.96
N VAL A 149 4.74 -5.30 -27.85
CA VAL A 149 3.42 -4.77 -27.48
C VAL A 149 3.47 -4.05 -26.14
N ALA A 150 2.54 -3.12 -25.93
CA ALA A 150 2.41 -2.40 -24.67
C ALA A 150 0.94 -2.18 -24.30
N VAL A 151 0.71 -2.08 -22.99
CA VAL A 151 -0.52 -1.56 -22.40
C VAL A 151 -0.19 -0.21 -21.76
N VAL A 152 -1.06 0.79 -21.90
CA VAL A 152 -0.82 2.15 -21.37
C VAL A 152 -1.96 2.62 -20.47
N CYS A 153 -1.69 3.55 -19.57
CA CYS A 153 -2.76 4.16 -18.77
C CYS A 153 -3.55 5.21 -19.56
N ARG A 154 -4.79 5.46 -19.12
CA ARG A 154 -5.73 6.41 -19.73
C ARG A 154 -5.13 7.81 -19.87
N SER A 155 -4.51 8.33 -18.81
CA SER A 155 -3.92 9.68 -18.81
C SER A 155 -2.80 9.81 -19.85
N LEU A 156 -1.94 8.77 -19.99
CA LEU A 156 -0.89 8.74 -20.99
C LEU A 156 -1.46 8.70 -22.42
N ALA A 157 -2.52 7.89 -22.64
CA ALA A 157 -3.18 7.80 -23.93
C ALA A 157 -3.80 9.16 -24.35
N GLN A 158 -4.47 9.83 -23.41
CA GLN A 158 -5.03 11.17 -23.63
C GLN A 158 -3.95 12.22 -23.89
N GLU A 159 -2.85 12.18 -23.14
CA GLU A 159 -1.75 13.12 -23.31
C GLU A 159 -1.12 13.04 -24.70
N PHE A 160 -0.88 11.82 -25.20
CA PHE A 160 -0.14 11.58 -26.43
C PHE A 160 -0.98 11.56 -27.70
N TRP A 161 -2.23 11.08 -27.63
CA TRP A 161 -3.10 10.93 -28.81
C TRP A 161 -4.43 11.69 -28.71
N ALA A 162 -4.65 12.47 -27.63
CA ALA A 162 -5.91 13.17 -27.38
C ALA A 162 -7.15 12.25 -27.41
N THR A 163 -6.96 10.94 -27.16
CA THR A 163 -8.00 9.93 -27.17
C THR A 163 -7.65 8.79 -26.21
N THR A 164 -8.67 8.09 -25.72
CA THR A 164 -8.51 6.84 -24.96
C THR A 164 -8.46 5.61 -25.85
N ASP A 165 -8.84 5.73 -27.13
CA ASP A 165 -8.71 4.66 -28.12
C ASP A 165 -7.34 4.75 -28.84
N ALA A 166 -6.29 4.46 -28.08
CA ALA A 166 -4.91 4.46 -28.57
C ALA A 166 -4.47 3.08 -29.10
N VAL A 167 -5.38 2.10 -29.18
CA VAL A 167 -5.05 0.76 -29.64
C VAL A 167 -4.60 0.80 -31.11
N GLY A 168 -3.54 0.06 -31.41
CA GLY A 168 -2.93 0.02 -32.74
C GLY A 168 -1.91 1.14 -33.01
N ARG A 169 -1.84 2.18 -32.16
CA ARG A 169 -0.79 3.19 -32.22
C ARG A 169 0.55 2.60 -31.79
N THR A 170 1.64 3.28 -32.13
CA THR A 170 3.00 2.90 -31.72
C THR A 170 3.63 3.97 -30.82
N LEU A 171 4.50 3.51 -29.93
CA LEU A 171 5.28 4.32 -29.01
C LEU A 171 6.73 3.81 -29.07
N THR A 172 7.72 4.70 -28.99
CA THR A 172 9.11 4.30 -28.84
C THR A 172 9.54 4.37 -27.37
N VAL A 173 9.90 3.21 -26.84
CA VAL A 173 10.43 3.01 -25.49
C VAL A 173 11.96 3.14 -25.52
N ARG A 174 12.55 4.03 -24.69
CA ARG A 174 14.01 4.26 -24.56
C ARG A 174 14.73 4.54 -25.90
N ASP A 175 14.16 5.42 -26.71
CA ASP A 175 14.71 5.90 -28.00
C ASP A 175 15.01 4.83 -29.06
N SER A 176 14.69 3.55 -28.82
CA SER A 176 15.13 2.44 -29.70
C SER A 176 14.12 1.30 -29.84
N VAL A 177 13.16 1.16 -28.93
CA VAL A 177 12.21 0.03 -28.95
C VAL A 177 10.81 0.50 -29.30
N GLU A 178 10.44 0.36 -30.56
CA GLU A 178 9.06 0.62 -31.00
C GLU A 178 8.14 -0.52 -30.52
N VAL A 179 7.10 -0.16 -29.77
CA VAL A 179 6.05 -1.05 -29.27
C VAL A 179 4.69 -0.62 -29.78
N LYS A 180 3.83 -1.60 -30.08
CA LYS A 180 2.45 -1.38 -30.49
C LYS A 180 1.52 -1.44 -29.28
N ILE A 181 0.65 -0.45 -29.15
CA ILE A 181 -0.35 -0.42 -28.08
C ILE A 181 -1.45 -1.42 -28.42
N ILE A 182 -1.71 -2.35 -27.49
CA ILE A 182 -2.76 -3.37 -27.63
C ILE A 182 -3.88 -3.19 -26.60
N GLY A 183 -3.67 -2.36 -25.58
CA GLY A 183 -4.64 -2.11 -24.54
C GLY A 183 -4.42 -0.77 -23.84
N VAL A 184 -5.50 -0.19 -23.33
CA VAL A 184 -5.50 1.00 -22.50
C VAL A 184 -6.28 0.69 -21.23
N VAL A 185 -5.70 0.99 -20.07
CA VAL A 185 -6.29 0.73 -18.74
C VAL A 185 -6.60 2.02 -18.00
N ASP A 186 -7.50 1.95 -17.03
CA ASP A 186 -7.73 3.06 -16.11
C ASP A 186 -6.49 3.40 -15.29
N ASP A 187 -6.34 4.70 -14.99
CA ASP A 187 -5.21 5.22 -14.24
C ASP A 187 -5.12 4.59 -12.85
N CYS A 188 -3.92 4.11 -12.53
CA CYS A 188 -3.59 3.56 -11.24
C CYS A 188 -3.10 4.68 -10.31
N SER A 189 -3.51 4.65 -9.04
CA SER A 189 -3.00 5.60 -8.05
C SER A 189 -1.51 5.37 -7.80
N LEU A 190 -0.74 6.45 -7.66
CA LEU A 190 0.67 6.40 -7.20
C LEU A 190 0.83 5.67 -5.86
N ALA A 191 -0.22 5.58 -5.07
CA ALA A 191 -0.21 4.86 -3.79
C ALA A 191 -0.23 3.33 -3.95
N ALA A 192 -0.59 2.79 -5.13
CA ALA A 192 -0.57 1.37 -5.43
C ALA A 192 0.81 0.97 -5.98
N THR A 193 1.84 1.12 -5.15
CA THR A 193 3.26 1.00 -5.53
C THR A 193 3.64 -0.36 -6.13
N SER A 194 2.83 -1.40 -5.92
CA SER A 194 3.09 -2.75 -6.43
C SER A 194 2.77 -2.93 -7.91
N CYS A 195 1.87 -2.09 -8.43
CA CYS A 195 1.34 -2.24 -9.78
C CYS A 195 1.30 -0.93 -10.58
N TYR A 196 1.54 0.21 -9.94
CA TYR A 196 1.60 1.51 -10.58
C TYR A 196 2.63 1.51 -11.71
N SER A 197 2.16 1.90 -12.88
CA SER A 197 2.97 2.23 -14.05
C SER A 197 2.15 3.12 -14.97
N GLN A 198 2.80 3.71 -15.97
CA GLN A 198 2.11 4.39 -17.07
C GLN A 198 2.15 3.54 -18.34
N ILE A 199 3.15 2.66 -18.47
CA ILE A 199 3.34 1.74 -19.58
C ILE A 199 3.74 0.36 -19.04
N TRP A 200 3.01 -0.67 -19.43
CA TRP A 200 3.33 -2.06 -19.15
C TRP A 200 3.76 -2.78 -20.42
N ILE A 201 4.91 -3.47 -20.36
CA ILE A 201 5.47 -4.25 -21.47
C ILE A 201 5.71 -5.70 -21.04
N PRO A 202 5.69 -6.68 -21.96
CA PRO A 202 6.06 -8.05 -21.66
C PRO A 202 7.48 -8.20 -21.10
N ILE A 203 7.62 -8.99 -20.02
CA ILE A 203 8.90 -9.26 -19.36
C ILE A 203 9.85 -10.15 -20.19
N GLN A 204 9.31 -10.99 -21.06
CA GLN A 204 10.07 -11.77 -22.05
C GLN A 204 9.93 -11.04 -23.38
N GLY A 205 11.05 -10.47 -23.87
CA GLY A 205 11.05 -9.40 -24.86
C GLY A 205 11.78 -8.14 -24.38
N SER A 206 12.09 -8.06 -23.08
CA SER A 206 12.81 -6.93 -22.51
C SER A 206 14.32 -7.06 -22.53
N ASP A 207 14.96 -8.07 -23.11
CA ASP A 207 16.44 -8.12 -23.17
C ASP A 207 17.03 -6.90 -23.90
N THR A 208 16.22 -6.24 -24.73
CA THR A 208 16.55 -4.97 -25.42
C THR A 208 16.32 -3.73 -24.55
N VAL A 209 15.53 -3.84 -23.47
CA VAL A 209 15.09 -2.73 -22.61
C VAL A 209 15.69 -2.83 -21.19
N LEU A 210 15.88 -4.05 -20.68
CA LEU A 210 16.36 -4.40 -19.36
C LEU A 210 17.62 -5.28 -19.49
N PRO A 211 18.66 -5.01 -18.71
CA PRO A 211 19.90 -5.78 -18.83
C PRO A 211 19.76 -7.29 -18.54
N SER A 212 20.52 -8.10 -19.28
CA SER A 212 20.52 -9.58 -19.19
C SER A 212 20.87 -10.16 -17.82
N PHE A 213 21.52 -9.39 -16.94
CA PHE A 213 21.83 -9.81 -15.57
C PHE A 213 20.59 -9.95 -14.66
N TRP A 214 19.43 -9.44 -15.06
CA TRP A 214 18.20 -9.57 -14.29
C TRP A 214 17.45 -10.91 -14.50
N THR A 215 17.90 -11.73 -15.46
CA THR A 215 17.17 -12.93 -15.92
C THR A 215 17.91 -14.25 -15.73
N SER A 216 19.24 -14.25 -15.54
CA SER A 216 20.07 -15.46 -15.66
C SER A 216 20.47 -16.17 -14.35
N ASN A 217 20.43 -15.50 -13.19
CA ASN A 217 20.72 -16.10 -11.88
C ASN A 217 19.46 -16.17 -11.00
N LEU A 218 19.52 -16.65 -9.75
CA LEU A 218 18.36 -16.67 -8.83
C LEU A 218 17.98 -15.28 -8.32
N TYR A 219 18.94 -14.36 -8.30
CA TYR A 219 18.78 -12.96 -7.93
C TYR A 219 18.57 -12.09 -9.17
N GLY A 220 17.84 -11.00 -8.99
CA GLY A 220 17.47 -10.11 -10.07
C GLY A 220 16.85 -8.82 -9.56
N GLY A 221 15.92 -8.29 -10.33
CA GLY A 221 15.30 -6.98 -10.10
C GLY A 221 13.78 -7.08 -10.10
N CYS A 222 13.28 -8.29 -9.90
CA CYS A 222 11.87 -8.61 -10.00
C CYS A 222 11.26 -8.66 -8.59
N ALA A 223 10.05 -8.14 -8.49
CA ALA A 223 9.13 -8.49 -7.42
C ALA A 223 8.06 -9.43 -7.99
N SER A 224 7.57 -10.35 -7.15
CA SER A 224 6.49 -11.26 -7.50
C SER A 224 5.33 -11.12 -6.52
N TYR A 225 4.12 -11.16 -7.06
CA TYR A 225 2.87 -11.08 -6.33
C TYR A 225 2.07 -12.35 -6.62
N LEU A 226 1.84 -13.15 -5.58
CA LEU A 226 1.15 -14.42 -5.66
C LEU A 226 -0.29 -14.22 -5.21
N LEU A 227 -1.24 -14.57 -6.07
CA LEU A 227 -2.65 -14.58 -5.74
C LEU A 227 -3.01 -15.98 -5.22
N CYS A 228 -3.31 -16.08 -3.93
CA CYS A 228 -3.61 -17.36 -3.29
C CYS A 228 -5.07 -17.74 -3.51
N ASP A 229 -5.35 -18.99 -3.87
CA ASP A 229 -6.72 -19.51 -4.06
C ASP A 229 -7.64 -19.23 -2.85
N ASN A 230 -7.09 -19.35 -1.64
CA ASN A 230 -7.75 -19.14 -0.37
C ASN A 230 -6.77 -18.57 0.65
N LYS A 231 -7.19 -17.52 1.37
CA LYS A 231 -6.42 -16.90 2.45
C LYS A 231 -5.95 -17.90 3.53
N LYS A 232 -6.70 -18.98 3.77
CA LYS A 232 -6.35 -20.02 4.75
C LYS A 232 -5.11 -20.83 4.35
N ASN A 233 -4.76 -20.86 3.05
CA ASN A 233 -3.61 -21.61 2.54
C ASN A 233 -2.30 -20.80 2.59
N ILE A 234 -2.35 -19.52 2.97
CA ILE A 234 -1.15 -18.67 3.10
C ILE A 234 -0.03 -19.35 3.91
N PRO A 235 -0.28 -19.93 5.11
CA PRO A 235 0.79 -20.57 5.87
C PRO A 235 1.42 -21.76 5.14
N LEU A 236 0.63 -22.52 4.37
CA LEU A 236 1.13 -23.66 3.58
C LEU A 236 2.02 -23.18 2.43
N ILE A 237 1.62 -22.11 1.74
CA ILE A 237 2.41 -21.49 0.67
C ILE A 237 3.74 -20.97 1.23
N GLN A 238 3.70 -20.31 2.38
CA GLN A 238 4.91 -19.80 3.06
C GLN A 238 5.86 -20.93 3.46
N GLN A 239 5.32 -22.02 4.04
CA GLN A 239 6.12 -23.18 4.40
C GLN A 239 6.76 -23.84 3.18
N GLU A 240 6.03 -23.99 2.08
CA GLU A 240 6.58 -24.63 0.87
C GLU A 240 7.61 -23.74 0.16
N ALA A 241 7.41 -22.43 0.13
CA ALA A 241 8.41 -21.49 -0.38
C ALA A 241 9.72 -21.55 0.41
N GLU A 242 9.64 -21.62 1.75
CA GLU A 242 10.79 -21.79 2.63
C GLU A 242 11.48 -23.15 2.39
N ASN A 243 10.71 -24.23 2.21
CA ASN A 243 11.25 -25.55 1.89
C ASN A 243 12.01 -25.55 0.56
N ILE A 244 11.46 -24.91 -0.48
CA ILE A 244 12.11 -24.75 -1.78
C ILE A 244 13.42 -23.98 -1.62
N MET A 245 13.40 -22.85 -0.89
CA MET A 245 14.61 -22.05 -0.68
C MET A 245 15.70 -22.85 0.04
N LYS A 246 15.34 -23.62 1.08
CA LYS A 246 16.29 -24.54 1.75
C LYS A 246 16.85 -25.60 0.81
N ARG A 247 16.05 -26.18 -0.08
CA ARG A 247 16.54 -27.15 -1.07
C ARG A 247 17.54 -26.51 -2.04
N ILE A 248 17.25 -25.31 -2.51
CA ILE A 248 18.16 -24.53 -3.38
C ILE A 248 19.49 -24.26 -2.66
N SER A 249 19.43 -23.73 -1.45
CA SER A 249 20.60 -23.45 -0.61
C SER A 249 21.42 -24.70 -0.27
N ASN A 250 20.78 -25.85 -0.09
CA ASN A 250 21.47 -27.11 0.17
C ASN A 250 22.13 -27.68 -1.10
N ALA A 251 21.53 -27.46 -2.27
CA ALA A 251 22.04 -27.95 -3.55
C ALA A 251 23.20 -27.10 -4.09
N ASP A 252 23.20 -25.79 -3.82
CA ASP A 252 24.30 -24.90 -4.18
C ASP A 252 25.55 -25.22 -3.34
N LYS A 253 26.73 -25.20 -3.95
CA LYS A 253 27.99 -25.54 -3.25
C LYS A 253 28.66 -24.32 -2.62
N GLU A 254 28.40 -23.13 -3.13
CA GLU A 254 29.15 -21.92 -2.79
C GLU A 254 28.30 -20.99 -1.92
N ASP A 255 27.02 -20.83 -2.25
CA ASP A 255 26.14 -19.85 -1.62
C ASP A 255 24.99 -20.49 -0.83
N GLU A 256 24.53 -19.78 0.19
CA GLU A 256 23.27 -20.01 0.88
C GLU A 256 22.30 -18.87 0.55
N TYR A 257 21.04 -19.21 0.33
CA TYR A 257 19.96 -18.29 -0.01
C TYR A 257 18.87 -18.28 1.07
N SER A 258 18.24 -17.12 1.26
CA SER A 258 17.15 -16.94 2.21
C SER A 258 16.06 -16.03 1.66
N LEU A 259 14.80 -16.43 1.86
CA LEU A 259 13.62 -15.61 1.61
C LEU A 259 13.36 -14.59 2.73
N MET A 260 14.10 -14.66 3.84
CA MET A 260 13.89 -13.81 5.01
C MET A 260 12.45 -13.87 5.55
N GLY A 261 11.86 -15.07 5.56
CA GLY A 261 10.48 -15.30 6.01
C GLY A 261 9.39 -14.80 5.06
N GLN A 262 9.72 -14.59 3.77
CA GLN A 262 8.75 -14.36 2.68
C GLN A 262 8.25 -15.70 2.10
N PRO A 263 7.12 -15.74 1.35
CA PRO A 263 6.26 -14.63 0.92
C PRO A 263 5.55 -13.91 2.06
N ASP A 264 5.52 -12.57 2.00
CA ASP A 264 4.82 -11.74 2.99
C ASP A 264 3.36 -11.55 2.61
N THR A 265 2.46 -11.45 3.59
CA THR A 265 1.13 -10.87 3.33
C THR A 265 1.29 -9.42 2.87
N PHE A 266 0.30 -8.90 2.12
CA PHE A 266 0.38 -7.52 1.63
C PHE A 266 0.66 -6.50 2.74
N VAL A 267 -0.01 -6.63 3.89
CA VAL A 267 0.20 -5.75 5.06
C VAL A 267 1.63 -5.86 5.59
N LYS A 268 2.15 -7.08 5.72
CA LYS A 268 3.53 -7.32 6.19
C LYS A 268 4.53 -6.71 5.21
N SER A 269 4.33 -6.90 3.91
CA SER A 269 5.16 -6.29 2.86
C SER A 269 5.11 -4.76 2.90
N ALA A 270 3.93 -4.16 3.06
CA ALA A 270 3.75 -2.71 3.15
C ALA A 270 4.37 -2.07 4.40
N LEU A 271 4.58 -2.86 5.47
CA LEU A 271 5.23 -2.44 6.71
C LEU A 271 6.73 -2.77 6.75
N ARG A 272 7.21 -3.62 5.84
CA ARG A 272 8.60 -4.05 5.81
C ARG A 272 9.49 -2.91 5.36
N THR A 273 10.36 -2.45 6.26
CA THR A 273 11.29 -1.34 6.00
C THR A 273 12.69 -1.81 5.60
N GLU A 274 13.02 -3.08 5.86
CA GLU A 274 14.37 -3.62 5.67
C GLU A 274 14.32 -5.04 5.09
N PHE A 275 15.26 -5.31 4.19
CA PHE A 275 15.44 -6.59 3.49
C PHE A 275 16.80 -7.22 3.81
N THR A 276 17.37 -6.96 5.00
CA THR A 276 18.65 -7.53 5.45
C THR A 276 18.48 -8.67 6.45
N LYS A 277 17.31 -8.72 7.08
CA LYS A 277 16.93 -9.62 8.16
C LYS A 277 15.46 -10.01 8.06
N ASP A 278 15.09 -11.02 8.83
CA ASP A 278 13.70 -11.43 8.99
C ASP A 278 12.84 -10.28 9.51
N TYR A 279 11.58 -10.26 9.08
CA TYR A 279 10.63 -9.24 9.49
C TYR A 279 10.38 -9.30 11.00
N ASP A 280 10.71 -8.22 11.71
CA ASP A 280 10.42 -8.07 13.13
C ASP A 280 8.95 -7.64 13.33
N GLU A 281 8.09 -8.64 13.55
CA GLU A 281 6.67 -8.42 13.85
C GLU A 281 6.48 -7.54 15.09
N LYS A 282 7.32 -7.71 16.12
CA LYS A 282 7.20 -6.97 17.39
C LYS A 282 7.61 -5.50 17.21
N ALA A 283 8.64 -5.21 16.43
CA ALA A 283 8.99 -3.83 16.08
C ALA A 283 7.85 -3.14 15.33
N SER A 284 7.23 -3.83 14.37
CA SER A 284 6.11 -3.27 13.59
C SER A 284 4.88 -3.00 14.45
N ILE A 285 4.53 -3.92 15.36
CA ILE A 285 3.44 -3.70 16.33
C ILE A 285 3.75 -2.51 17.26
N ARG A 286 4.98 -2.40 17.77
CA ARG A 286 5.40 -1.24 18.58
C ARG A 286 5.30 0.07 17.79
N GLY A 287 5.75 0.08 16.54
CA GLY A 287 5.65 1.24 15.66
C GLY A 287 4.19 1.67 15.43
N PHE A 288 3.31 0.70 15.15
CA PHE A 288 1.88 0.96 14.98
C PHE A 288 1.24 1.50 16.28
N LEU A 289 1.63 0.95 17.44
CA LEU A 289 1.18 1.45 18.73
C LEU A 289 1.61 2.91 18.96
N TYR A 290 2.86 3.27 18.62
CA TYR A 290 3.32 4.66 18.74
C TYR A 290 2.55 5.61 17.82
N ILE A 291 2.27 5.21 16.58
CA ILE A 291 1.43 6.00 15.67
C ILE A 291 0.03 6.14 16.23
N LEU A 292 -0.60 5.05 16.68
CA LEU A 292 -1.93 5.08 17.26
C LEU A 292 -2.01 6.04 18.45
N LEU A 293 -1.04 5.96 19.38
CA LEU A 293 -0.98 6.87 20.52
C LEU A 293 -0.78 8.32 20.07
N ALA A 294 0.11 8.58 19.11
CA ALA A 294 0.33 9.93 18.58
C ALA A 294 -0.95 10.52 17.95
N VAL A 295 -1.70 9.71 17.21
CA VAL A 295 -2.97 10.12 16.59
C VAL A 295 -4.03 10.44 17.64
N LEU A 296 -4.10 9.65 18.72
CA LEU A 296 -5.07 9.84 19.80
C LEU A 296 -4.80 11.07 20.67
N ILE A 297 -3.58 11.62 20.66
CA ILE A 297 -3.25 12.84 21.40
C ILE A 297 -4.07 14.02 20.91
N ILE A 298 -4.24 14.19 19.60
CA ILE A 298 -4.91 15.37 19.02
C ILE A 298 -6.38 15.47 19.49
N PRO A 299 -7.22 14.42 19.34
CA PRO A 299 -8.58 14.45 19.89
C PRO A 299 -8.62 14.59 21.41
N SER A 300 -7.66 14.00 22.12
CA SER A 300 -7.60 14.05 23.59
C SER A 300 -7.33 15.46 24.11
N LEU A 301 -6.41 16.20 23.48
CA LEU A 301 -6.13 17.59 23.84
C LEU A 301 -7.33 18.50 23.57
N ASN A 302 -8.01 18.30 22.44
CA ASN A 302 -9.23 19.04 22.11
C ASN A 302 -10.37 18.75 23.11
N LEU A 303 -10.58 17.48 23.49
CA LEU A 303 -11.54 17.10 24.52
C LEU A 303 -11.20 17.73 25.88
N SER A 304 -9.93 17.72 26.27
CA SER A 304 -9.47 18.35 27.51
C SER A 304 -9.78 19.86 27.54
N GLY A 305 -9.54 20.56 26.44
CA GLY A 305 -9.90 21.98 26.30
C GLY A 305 -11.40 22.24 26.44
N MET A 306 -12.24 21.41 25.81
CA MET A 306 -13.70 21.52 25.94
C MET A 306 -14.20 21.24 27.36
N ILE A 307 -13.65 20.23 28.04
CA ILE A 307 -14.02 19.88 29.42
C ILE A 307 -13.63 21.01 30.38
N SER A 308 -12.40 21.54 30.25
CA SER A 308 -11.90 22.64 31.08
C SER A 308 -12.81 23.87 31.01
N SER A 309 -13.27 24.22 29.81
CA SER A 309 -14.24 25.31 29.63
C SER A 309 -15.58 25.07 30.33
N ARG A 310 -16.18 23.89 30.16
CA ARG A 310 -17.45 23.57 30.83
C ARG A 310 -17.27 23.59 32.34
N MET A 311 -16.12 23.13 32.83
CA MET A 311 -15.80 23.12 34.25
C MET A 311 -15.80 24.55 34.82
N ASN A 312 -15.22 25.54 34.12
CA ASN A 312 -15.25 26.94 34.56
C ASN A 312 -16.67 27.48 34.77
N SER A 313 -17.61 27.12 33.91
CA SER A 313 -19.02 27.52 34.07
C SER A 313 -19.75 26.81 35.23
N ARG A 314 -19.21 25.68 35.71
CA ARG A 314 -19.79 24.84 36.77
C ARG A 314 -19.06 24.97 38.12
N LEU A 315 -17.95 25.69 38.17
CA LEU A 315 -17.17 25.94 39.39
C LEU A 315 -18.01 26.51 40.55
N PRO A 316 -18.91 27.49 40.35
CA PRO A 316 -19.72 28.04 41.44
C PRO A 316 -20.64 26.98 42.08
N GLU A 317 -21.27 26.14 41.25
CA GLU A 317 -22.15 25.07 41.69
C GLU A 317 -21.38 23.99 42.47
N LEU A 318 -20.22 23.58 41.95
CA LEU A 318 -19.33 22.63 42.63
C LEU A 318 -18.82 23.19 43.97
N GLY A 319 -18.54 24.49 44.04
CA GLY A 319 -18.13 25.18 45.25
C GLY A 319 -19.20 25.13 46.34
N ILE A 320 -20.46 25.35 45.98
CA ILE A 320 -21.60 25.24 46.90
C ILE A 320 -21.73 23.80 47.40
N ARG A 321 -21.76 22.80 46.50
CA ARG A 321 -21.86 21.38 46.89
C ARG A 321 -20.74 20.95 47.84
N LYS A 322 -19.52 21.45 47.62
CA LYS A 322 -18.37 21.18 48.48
C LYS A 322 -18.48 21.86 49.86
N ALA A 323 -19.05 23.06 49.93
CA ALA A 323 -19.37 23.72 51.20
C ALA A 323 -20.44 22.96 52.02
N TYR A 324 -21.35 22.25 51.35
CA TYR A 324 -22.32 21.34 51.97
C TYR A 324 -21.76 19.93 52.29
N GLY A 325 -20.44 19.73 52.17
CA GLY A 325 -19.78 18.51 52.61
C GLY A 325 -19.56 17.44 51.52
N ALA A 326 -19.81 17.74 50.24
CA ALA A 326 -19.49 16.80 49.17
C ALA A 326 -17.97 16.57 49.06
N SER A 327 -17.55 15.30 49.03
CA SER A 327 -16.13 14.95 48.90
C SER A 327 -15.59 15.22 47.48
N ASN A 328 -14.28 15.50 47.37
CA ASN A 328 -13.61 15.65 46.06
C ASN A 328 -13.84 14.45 45.14
N ARG A 329 -13.85 13.24 45.72
CA ARG A 329 -14.05 12.00 44.99
C ARG A 329 -15.45 11.93 44.40
N GLN A 330 -16.50 12.26 45.17
CA GLN A 330 -17.89 12.27 44.69
C GLN A 330 -18.08 13.25 43.53
N LEU A 331 -17.53 14.47 43.65
CA LEU A 331 -17.63 15.48 42.59
C LEU A 331 -16.88 15.05 41.31
N LEU A 332 -15.70 14.43 41.46
CA LEU A 332 -14.93 13.89 40.34
C LEU A 332 -15.70 12.78 39.61
N PHE A 333 -16.20 11.78 40.34
CA PHE A 333 -16.93 10.65 39.74
C PHE A 333 -18.23 11.09 39.07
N GLN A 334 -18.95 12.06 39.65
CA GLN A 334 -20.14 12.61 39.00
C GLN A 334 -19.78 13.26 37.66
N MET A 335 -18.74 14.10 37.62
CA MET A 335 -18.29 14.76 36.39
C MET A 335 -17.77 13.76 35.35
N MET A 336 -17.04 12.72 35.77
CA MET A 336 -16.58 11.67 34.87
C MET A 336 -17.77 10.90 34.28
N ASN A 337 -18.76 10.53 35.10
CA ASN A 337 -19.95 9.81 34.63
C ASN A 337 -20.80 10.63 33.66
N GLU A 338 -21.01 11.93 33.94
CA GLU A 338 -21.74 12.82 33.03
C GLU A 338 -21.04 12.93 31.66
N ASN A 339 -19.71 13.13 31.66
CA ASN A 339 -18.95 13.21 30.41
C ASN A 339 -18.87 11.85 29.68
N LEU A 340 -18.76 10.74 30.42
CA LEU A 340 -18.76 9.39 29.84
C LEU A 340 -20.09 9.09 29.16
N LEU A 341 -21.22 9.40 29.80
CA LEU A 341 -22.56 9.22 29.23
C LEU A 341 -22.75 10.05 27.95
N LEU A 342 -22.33 11.32 27.96
CA LEU A 342 -22.39 12.19 26.78
C LEU A 342 -21.51 11.67 25.64
N THR A 343 -20.30 11.20 25.97
CA THR A 343 -19.37 10.64 24.99
C THR A 343 -19.92 9.34 24.41
N ALA A 344 -20.47 8.44 25.25
CA ALA A 344 -21.09 7.19 24.82
C ALA A 344 -22.30 7.45 23.91
N ALA A 345 -23.15 8.41 24.25
CA ALA A 345 -24.28 8.82 23.40
C ALA A 345 -23.79 9.37 22.05
N GLY A 346 -22.76 10.24 22.07
CA GLY A 346 -22.13 10.74 20.85
C GLY A 346 -21.52 9.63 19.99
N SER A 347 -20.84 8.67 20.60
CA SER A 347 -20.29 7.50 19.92
C SER A 347 -21.39 6.64 19.31
N LEU A 348 -22.50 6.39 20.01
CA LEU A 348 -23.63 5.62 19.47
C LEU A 348 -24.27 6.29 18.25
N ILE A 349 -24.44 7.62 18.29
CA ILE A 349 -24.93 8.40 17.14
C ILE A 349 -23.93 8.35 15.99
N GLY A 350 -22.63 8.51 16.28
CA GLY A 350 -21.58 8.48 15.26
C GLY A 350 -21.35 7.09 14.66
N LEU A 351 -21.59 6.02 15.42
CA LEU A 351 -21.48 4.64 14.97
C LEU A 351 -22.73 4.16 14.22
N TYR A 352 -23.81 4.94 14.22
CA TYR A 352 -24.99 4.65 13.41
C TYR A 352 -24.57 4.76 11.94
N PRO A 353 -24.49 3.65 11.19
CA PRO A 353 -23.98 3.68 9.84
C PRO A 353 -24.93 4.52 8.98
N THR A 354 -24.45 5.68 8.52
CA THR A 354 -25.02 6.32 7.34
C THR A 354 -24.81 5.36 6.18
N LYS A 355 -25.89 4.66 5.81
CA LYS A 355 -25.95 3.84 4.60
C LYS A 355 -25.87 4.77 3.41
N GLU A 356 -24.68 5.07 2.93
CA GLU A 356 -24.44 5.60 1.58
C GLU A 356 -23.20 4.93 0.97
#